data_AF-A0A0F2SM96-F1
#
_entry.id   AF-A0A0F2SM96-F1
#
_cell.length_a   1.000
_cell.length_b   1.000
_cell.length_c   1.000
_cell.angle_alpha   90.00
_cell.angle_beta   90.00
_cell.angle_gamma   90.00
#
_symmetry.space_group_name_H-M   'P 1'
#
loop_
_entity.id
_entity.type
_entity.pdbx_description
1 polymer ?
#
loop_
_entity_poly.entity_id
_entity_poly.type
_entity_poly.pdbx_seq_one_letter_code
_entity_poly.pdbx_strand_id
1 'polypeptide(L)'
;MAIENWQKLLEYISYFEDESLDLYMSHRPSETNDGVLEMDYPIYDEKLHSFIKDVYDSDLLINNYFDYLEKNQIDTGKINIYIAEADIQLLRAILTHSVRGERFCDGFWGQVIKEKIFLNVLYRLRELSGLK
;
A
#
# COMPACT_ATOMS: atom_id res chain seq x y z
N MET A 1 -3.06 -4.70 27.92
CA MET A 1 -2.34 -4.61 26.65
C MET A 1 -3.26 -5.19 25.60
N ALA A 2 -3.84 -4.34 24.75
CA ALA A 2 -4.56 -4.83 23.59
C ALA A 2 -3.54 -5.59 22.73
N ILE A 3 -3.85 -6.83 22.37
CA ILE A 3 -3.10 -7.52 21.32
C ILE A 3 -3.29 -6.66 20.08
N GLU A 4 -2.23 -5.97 19.65
CA GLU A 4 -2.36 -4.97 18.61
C GLU A 4 -2.74 -5.68 17.31
N ASN A 5 -3.96 -5.40 16.80
CA ASN A 5 -4.59 -6.08 15.66
C ASN A 5 -3.79 -5.98 14.34
N TRP A 6 -2.65 -5.28 14.35
CA TRP A 6 -1.76 -5.12 13.21
C TRP A 6 -0.76 -6.27 13.05
N GLN A 7 -0.48 -7.09 14.08
CA GLN A 7 0.56 -8.14 13.99
C GLN A 7 0.29 -9.14 12.85
N LYS A 8 -0.98 -9.48 12.59
CA LYS A 8 -1.39 -10.32 11.45
C LYS A 8 -0.96 -9.74 10.10
N LEU A 9 -0.72 -8.43 10.00
CA LEU A 9 -0.26 -7.80 8.76
C LEU A 9 1.14 -8.30 8.37
N LEU A 10 1.96 -8.74 9.33
CA LEU A 10 3.28 -9.29 9.05
C LEU A 10 3.22 -10.63 8.29
N GLU A 11 2.10 -11.36 8.36
CA GLU A 11 1.90 -12.61 7.61
C GLU A 11 1.82 -12.35 6.09
N TYR A 12 1.52 -11.12 5.67
CA TYR A 12 1.51 -10.73 4.26
C TYR A 12 2.90 -10.45 3.68
N ILE A 13 3.96 -10.46 4.49
CA ILE A 13 5.34 -10.27 3.99
C ILE A 13 5.66 -11.28 2.89
N SER A 14 5.43 -12.58 3.14
CA SER A 14 5.71 -13.64 2.17
C SER A 14 4.91 -13.50 0.87
N TYR A 15 3.71 -12.94 0.96
CA TYR A 15 2.86 -12.64 -0.18
C TYR A 15 3.42 -11.51 -1.04
N PHE A 16 3.96 -10.45 -0.44
CA PHE A 16 4.59 -9.35 -1.19
C PHE A 16 6.04 -9.64 -1.61
N GLU A 17 6.71 -10.62 -1.01
CA GLU A 17 8.04 -11.11 -1.43
C GLU A 17 7.98 -11.98 -2.69
N ASP A 18 6.85 -12.62 -2.97
CA ASP A 18 6.70 -13.53 -4.09
C ASP A 18 6.59 -12.77 -5.43
N GLU A 19 7.74 -12.58 -6.08
CA GLU A 19 7.86 -11.93 -7.39
C GLU A 19 7.21 -12.72 -8.54
N SER A 20 6.76 -13.96 -8.29
CA SER A 20 6.05 -14.76 -9.30
C SER A 20 4.55 -14.45 -9.38
N LEU A 21 4.01 -13.75 -8.38
CA LEU A 21 2.60 -13.39 -8.34
C LEU A 21 2.32 -12.15 -9.19
N ASP A 22 1.35 -12.27 -10.09
CA ASP A 22 0.77 -11.12 -10.78
C ASP A 22 -0.29 -10.48 -9.88
N LEU A 23 0.16 -9.61 -8.97
CA LEU A 23 -0.69 -9.02 -7.92
C LEU A 23 -1.72 -8.02 -8.45
N TYR A 24 -1.58 -7.59 -9.70
CA TYR A 24 -2.57 -6.75 -10.37
C TYR A 24 -2.48 -6.92 -11.89
N MET A 25 -3.64 -7.06 -12.52
CA MET A 25 -3.73 -7.01 -13.98
C MET A 25 -4.18 -5.61 -14.39
N SER A 26 -3.29 -4.84 -15.01
CA SER A 26 -3.69 -3.66 -15.79
C SER A 26 -4.03 -4.13 -17.21
N HIS A 27 -5.31 -4.15 -17.56
CA HIS A 27 -5.69 -4.40 -18.94
C HIS A 27 -5.25 -3.22 -19.83
N ARG A 28 -4.80 -3.52 -21.05
CA ARG A 28 -4.50 -2.48 -22.05
C ARG A 28 -5.81 -1.89 -22.55
N PRO A 29 -5.84 -0.61 -22.95
CA PRO A 29 -6.99 -0.03 -23.61
C PRO A 29 -7.40 -0.93 -24.79
N SER A 30 -8.66 -1.37 -24.81
CA SER A 30 -9.20 -2.15 -25.91
C SER A 30 -9.91 -1.21 -26.88
N GLU A 31 -9.71 -1.40 -28.18
CA GLU A 31 -10.41 -0.62 -29.20
C GLU A 31 -11.71 -1.34 -29.55
N THR A 32 -12.83 -0.69 -29.30
CA THR A 32 -14.14 -1.18 -29.72
C THR A 32 -14.25 -1.11 -31.26
N ASN A 33 -15.18 -1.88 -31.83
CA ASN A 33 -15.41 -1.90 -33.29
C ASN A 33 -15.73 -0.51 -33.90
N ASP A 34 -16.14 0.46 -33.07
CA ASP A 34 -16.49 1.82 -33.47
C ASP A 34 -15.33 2.83 -33.28
N GLY A 35 -14.12 2.34 -32.98
CA GLY A 35 -12.92 3.18 -32.79
C GLY A 35 -12.87 3.92 -31.44
N VAL A 36 -13.74 3.56 -30.49
CA VAL A 36 -13.68 4.06 -29.11
C VAL A 36 -12.67 3.22 -28.33
N LEU A 37 -11.75 3.89 -27.63
CA LEU A 37 -10.85 3.25 -26.67
C LEU A 37 -11.58 3.03 -25.35
N GLU A 38 -11.78 1.77 -24.98
CA GLU A 38 -12.27 1.37 -23.67
C GLU A 38 -11.06 1.21 -22.74
N MET A 39 -11.02 2.05 -21.71
CA MET A 39 -10.04 1.94 -20.65
C MET A 39 -10.58 1.01 -19.57
N ASP A 40 -9.96 -0.16 -19.45
CA ASP A 40 -10.26 -1.10 -18.40
C ASP A 40 -9.69 -0.65 -17.05
N TYR A 41 -10.35 -1.10 -15.99
CA TYR A 41 -9.93 -0.87 -14.61
C TYR A 41 -8.96 -1.95 -14.13
N PRO A 42 -8.05 -1.64 -13.20
CA PRO A 42 -7.16 -2.63 -12.62
C PRO A 42 -7.95 -3.67 -11.83
N ILE A 43 -7.60 -4.94 -12.01
CA ILE A 43 -8.13 -6.05 -11.21
C ILE A 43 -7.03 -6.49 -10.25
N TYR A 44 -7.37 -6.50 -8.96
CA TYR A 44 -6.51 -6.96 -7.88
C TYR A 44 -6.92 -8.35 -7.42
N ASP A 45 -5.96 -9.12 -6.93
CA ASP A 45 -6.26 -10.44 -6.38
C ASP A 45 -6.99 -10.34 -5.02
N GLU A 46 -7.61 -11.46 -4.61
CA GLU A 46 -8.37 -11.52 -3.35
C GLU A 46 -7.48 -11.31 -2.12
N LYS A 47 -6.20 -11.67 -2.22
CA LYS A 47 -5.25 -11.58 -1.10
C LYS A 47 -4.82 -10.14 -0.85
N LEU A 48 -4.66 -9.32 -1.88
CA LEU A 48 -4.50 -7.87 -1.74
C LEU A 48 -5.72 -7.24 -1.09
N HIS A 49 -6.93 -7.60 -1.54
CA HIS A 49 -8.15 -7.09 -0.92
C HIS A 49 -8.25 -7.45 0.56
N SER A 50 -7.84 -8.67 0.92
CA SER A 50 -7.76 -9.13 2.32
C SER A 50 -6.75 -8.32 3.12
N PHE A 51 -5.55 -8.08 2.57
CA PHE A 51 -4.54 -7.22 3.18
C PHE A 51 -5.09 -5.81 3.44
N ILE A 52 -5.70 -5.18 2.42
CA ILE A 52 -6.25 -3.83 2.54
C ILE A 52 -7.34 -3.78 3.62
N LYS A 53 -8.25 -4.75 3.63
CA LYS A 53 -9.27 -4.87 4.67
C LYS A 53 -8.65 -5.00 6.05
N ASP A 54 -7.63 -5.83 6.20
CA ASP A 54 -6.93 -6.01 7.47
C ASP A 54 -6.20 -4.74 7.94
N VAL A 55 -5.69 -3.93 7.01
CA VAL A 55 -5.13 -2.61 7.34
C VAL A 55 -6.23 -1.66 7.82
N TYR A 56 -7.41 -1.64 7.19
CA TYR A 56 -8.55 -0.84 7.67
C TYR A 56 -9.06 -1.29 9.04
N ASP A 57 -9.04 -2.59 9.31
CA ASP A 57 -9.42 -3.15 10.60
C ASP A 57 -8.32 -2.98 11.67
N SER A 58 -7.14 -2.51 11.28
CA SER A 58 -6.04 -2.18 12.18
C SER A 58 -6.14 -0.73 12.69
N ASP A 59 -5.47 -0.45 13.81
CA ASP A 59 -5.36 0.92 14.34
C ASP A 59 -4.23 1.74 13.66
N LEU A 60 -3.67 1.26 12.55
CA LEU A 60 -2.52 1.92 11.91
C LEU A 60 -2.92 3.16 11.09
N LEU A 61 -4.12 3.22 10.53
CA LEU A 61 -4.52 4.34 9.67
C LEU A 61 -4.77 5.63 10.48
N ILE A 62 -4.25 6.76 9.99
CA ILE A 62 -4.40 8.07 10.64
C ILE A 62 -5.15 9.05 9.75
N ASN A 63 -6.07 9.84 10.32
CA ASN A 63 -6.92 10.71 9.52
C ASN A 63 -6.19 11.93 8.94
N ASN A 64 -5.23 12.48 9.69
CA ASN A 64 -4.45 13.67 9.32
C ASN A 64 -3.15 13.33 8.58
N TYR A 65 -3.09 12.19 7.89
CA TYR A 65 -1.88 11.74 7.19
C TYR A 65 -1.38 12.75 6.17
N PHE A 66 -2.27 13.43 5.42
CA PHE A 66 -1.88 14.39 4.39
C PHE A 66 -1.15 15.59 4.99
N ASP A 67 -1.74 16.24 6.01
CA ASP A 67 -1.10 17.34 6.75
C ASP A 67 0.21 16.89 7.40
N TYR A 68 0.29 15.64 7.88
CA TYR A 68 1.50 15.10 8.49
C TYR A 68 2.62 14.96 7.46
N LEU A 69 2.33 14.39 6.28
CA LEU A 69 3.29 14.24 5.19
C LEU A 69 3.77 15.61 4.69
N GLU A 70 2.86 16.56 4.52
CA GLU A 70 3.18 17.93 4.08
C GLU A 70 4.09 18.65 5.09
N LYS A 71 3.75 18.63 6.38
CA LYS A 71 4.55 19.28 7.44
C LYS A 71 5.96 18.69 7.56
N ASN A 72 6.11 17.40 7.28
CA ASN A 72 7.39 16.70 7.28
C ASN A 72 8.11 16.79 5.92
N GLN A 73 7.60 17.57 4.95
CA GLN A 73 8.19 17.79 3.63
C GLN A 73 8.45 16.47 2.88
N ILE A 74 7.53 15.53 3.02
CA ILE A 74 7.60 14.22 2.37
C ILE A 74 7.11 14.37 0.92
N ASP A 75 7.99 14.07 -0.04
CA ASP A 75 7.61 13.94 -1.44
C ASP A 75 6.87 12.60 -1.64
N THR A 76 5.55 12.66 -1.80
CA THR A 76 4.72 11.46 -2.00
C THR A 76 5.05 10.73 -3.30
N GLY A 77 5.62 11.41 -4.30
CA GLY A 77 6.09 10.78 -5.54
C GLY A 77 7.38 9.96 -5.35
N LYS A 78 8.04 10.08 -4.19
CA LYS A 78 9.27 9.34 -3.84
C LYS A 78 9.16 8.71 -2.46
N ILE A 79 7.95 8.40 -2.01
CA ILE A 79 7.66 8.03 -0.62
C ILE A 79 8.51 6.86 -0.10
N ASN A 80 8.91 5.95 -1.00
CA ASN A 80 9.72 4.77 -0.70
C ASN A 80 11.07 5.11 -0.02
N ILE A 81 11.71 6.24 -0.37
CA ILE A 81 13.03 6.60 0.18
C ILE A 81 12.97 6.94 1.68
N TYR A 82 11.79 7.26 2.20
CA TYR A 82 11.60 7.67 3.59
C TYR A 82 11.28 6.50 4.53
N ILE A 83 10.94 5.32 4.00
CA ILE A 83 10.41 4.20 4.80
C ILE A 83 11.45 3.63 5.76
N ALA A 84 12.69 3.46 5.32
CA ALA A 84 13.75 2.82 6.12
C ALA A 84 14.02 3.57 7.44
N GLU A 85 13.95 4.90 7.41
CA GLU A 85 14.20 5.77 8.56
C GLU A 85 12.90 6.23 9.25
N ALA A 86 11.73 5.82 8.74
CA ALA A 86 10.46 6.27 9.28
C ALA A 86 10.29 5.83 10.74
N ASP A 87 9.88 6.76 11.59
CA ASP A 87 9.30 6.42 12.89
C ASP A 87 7.87 5.87 12.70
N ILE A 88 7.24 5.43 13.79
CA ILE A 88 5.90 4.84 13.72
C ILE A 88 4.84 5.80 13.17
N GLN A 89 4.97 7.12 13.40
CA GLN A 89 3.96 8.07 12.94
C GLN A 89 4.11 8.37 11.45
N LEU A 90 5.33 8.57 10.97
CA LEU A 90 5.61 8.69 9.55
C LEU A 90 5.23 7.41 8.80
N LEU A 91 5.55 6.24 9.36
CA LEU A 91 5.20 4.97 8.75
C LEU A 91 3.68 4.78 8.62
N ARG A 92 2.90 5.16 9.63
CA ARG A 92 1.43 5.16 9.59
C ARG A 92 0.87 6.14 8.55
N ALA A 93 1.49 7.32 8.42
CA ALA A 93 1.12 8.30 7.41
C ALA A 93 1.36 7.78 5.99
N ILE A 94 2.53 7.16 5.76
CA ILE A 94 2.90 6.50 4.50
C ILE A 94 1.92 5.38 4.19
N LEU A 95 1.66 4.47 5.13
CA LEU A 95 0.70 3.38 4.94
C LEU A 95 -0.70 3.91 4.60
N THR A 96 -1.14 4.98 5.28
CA THR A 96 -2.45 5.58 5.01
C THR A 96 -2.52 6.18 3.61
N HIS A 97 -1.46 6.88 3.17
CA HIS A 97 -1.36 7.38 1.81
C HIS A 97 -1.42 6.24 0.79
N SER A 98 -0.63 5.19 1.00
CA SER A 98 -0.55 4.02 0.13
C SER A 98 -1.88 3.28 -0.01
N VAL A 99 -2.61 3.09 1.10
CA VAL A 99 -3.91 2.40 1.11
C VAL A 99 -5.04 3.25 0.54
N ARG A 100 -5.07 4.56 0.86
CA ARG A 100 -6.16 5.44 0.42
C ARG A 100 -5.98 5.99 -0.99
N GLY A 101 -4.78 5.92 -1.57
CA GLY A 101 -4.48 6.47 -2.91
C GLY A 101 -5.33 5.88 -4.03
N GLU A 102 -5.73 4.61 -3.93
CA GLU A 102 -6.64 3.96 -4.91
C GLU A 102 -8.00 4.66 -5.02
N ARG A 103 -8.44 5.36 -3.97
CA ARG A 103 -9.71 6.13 -4.01
C ARG A 103 -9.64 7.35 -4.93
N PHE A 104 -8.44 7.74 -5.35
CA PHE A 104 -8.18 8.96 -6.10
C PHE A 104 -7.54 8.70 -7.47
N CYS A 105 -6.87 7.56 -7.64
CA CYS A 105 -6.21 7.17 -8.88
C CYS A 105 -6.34 5.66 -9.04
N ASP A 106 -7.12 5.22 -10.02
CA ASP A 106 -7.22 3.81 -10.34
C ASP A 106 -5.84 3.28 -10.72
N GLY A 107 -5.43 2.17 -10.13
CA GLY A 107 -4.13 1.54 -10.41
C GLY A 107 -3.04 1.93 -9.42
N PHE A 108 -3.34 2.81 -8.47
CA PHE A 108 -2.40 3.29 -7.48
C PHE A 108 -1.81 2.16 -6.62
N TRP A 109 -2.62 1.19 -6.18
CA TRP A 109 -2.11 0.02 -5.47
C TRP A 109 -1.15 -0.80 -6.32
N GLY A 110 -1.38 -0.87 -7.64
CA GLY A 110 -0.46 -1.54 -8.56
C GLY A 110 0.91 -0.87 -8.60
N GLN A 111 0.94 0.46 -8.59
CA GLN A 111 2.19 1.23 -8.45
C GLN A 111 2.85 1.00 -7.10
N VAL A 112 2.09 1.06 -5.99
CA VAL A 112 2.60 0.83 -4.62
C VAL A 112 3.24 -0.55 -4.49
N ILE A 113 2.63 -1.57 -5.10
CA ILE A 113 3.17 -2.94 -5.16
C ILE A 113 4.45 -2.99 -5.99
N LYS A 114 4.43 -2.42 -7.20
CA LYS A 114 5.58 -2.40 -8.11
C LYS A 114 6.80 -1.72 -7.47
N GLU A 115 6.59 -0.69 -6.68
CA GLU A 115 7.64 0.03 -5.96
C GLU A 115 8.01 -0.62 -4.61
N LYS A 116 7.42 -1.77 -4.27
CA LYS A 116 7.62 -2.52 -3.02
C LYS A 116 7.29 -1.72 -1.76
N ILE A 117 6.43 -0.70 -1.86
CA ILE A 117 6.10 0.18 -0.73
C ILE A 117 5.38 -0.58 0.39
N PHE A 118 4.38 -1.41 0.07
CA PHE A 118 3.70 -2.22 1.10
C PHE A 118 4.67 -3.16 1.81
N LEU A 119 5.53 -3.86 1.06
CA LEU A 119 6.55 -4.76 1.62
C LEU A 119 7.51 -4.01 2.56
N ASN A 120 8.05 -2.88 2.11
CA ASN A 120 8.97 -2.07 2.90
C ASN A 120 8.32 -1.52 4.17
N VAL A 121 7.03 -1.14 4.09
CA VAL A 121 6.27 -0.74 5.29
C VAL A 121 6.15 -1.89 6.28
N LEU A 122 5.85 -3.11 5.82
CA LEU A 122 5.71 -4.28 6.70
C LEU A 122 7.04 -4.67 7.36
N TYR A 123 8.14 -4.62 6.63
CA TYR A 123 9.46 -4.84 7.22
C TYR A 123 9.79 -3.78 8.28
N ARG A 124 9.54 -2.50 7.97
CA ARG A 124 9.80 -1.43 8.92
C ARG A 124 8.92 -1.56 10.16
N LEU A 125 7.66 -1.94 9.98
CA LEU A 125 6.74 -2.20 11.09
C LEU A 125 7.25 -3.34 11.98
N ARG A 126 7.73 -4.43 11.39
CA ARG A 126 8.36 -5.55 12.11
C ARG A 126 9.57 -5.08 12.91
N GLU A 127 10.46 -4.29 12.32
CA GLU A 127 11.63 -3.72 13.01
C GLU A 127 11.24 -2.87 14.22
N LEU A 128 10.30 -1.93 14.04
CA LEU A 128 9.84 -1.03 15.11
C LEU A 128 9.13 -1.77 16.25
N SER A 129 8.54 -2.93 15.96
CA SER A 129 7.88 -3.77 16.96
C SER A 129 8.82 -4.65 17.78
N GLY A 130 10.10 -4.77 17.39
CA GLY A 130 11.06 -5.66 18.02
C GLY A 130 10.79 -7.16 17.79
N LEU A 131 9.85 -7.52 16.93
CA LEU A 131 9.60 -8.90 16.51
C LEU A 131 10.69 -9.31 15.51
N LYS A 132 11.50 -10.31 15.86
CA LYS A 132 12.52 -10.93 14.99
C LYS A 132 11.99 -12.21 14.36
#